data_AF-R9SJE8-F1
#
_entry.id   AF-R9SJE8-F1
#
_cell.length_a   1.000
_cell.length_b   1.000
_cell.length_c   1.000
_cell.angle_alpha   90.00
_cell.angle_beta   90.00
_cell.angle_gamma   90.00
#
_symmetry.space_group_name_H-M   'P 1'
#
loop_
_entity.id
_entity.type
_entity.pdbx_description
1 polymer ?
#
loop_
_entity_poly.entity_id
_entity_poly.type
_entity_poly.pdbx_seq_one_letter_code
_entity_poly.pdbx_strand_id
1 'polypeptide(L)'
;MGTGIRYSCNSCNWDYWDLDDIIFYIDDKLDYIDECIASGILHEENKIAVKKSPITGRLISRYCKHCNKLVKFYIINKNKSGLDLKETRSLINELSTNKLNKVIFALNEKREILFDKIDSTNNQCPRCNNKTLELSQLKFCPNCNKGILNSELIQI
;
A
#
# COMPACT_ATOMS: atom_id res chain seq x y z
N MET A 1 3.32 19.18 2.43
CA MET A 1 3.07 18.58 3.74
C MET A 1 2.38 17.27 3.48
N GLY A 2 2.97 16.18 3.94
CA GLY A 2 2.33 14.87 3.93
C GLY A 2 1.28 14.82 5.02
N THR A 3 0.26 14.01 4.80
CA THR A 3 -0.70 13.65 5.83
C THR A 3 -0.68 12.15 6.01
N GLY A 4 -1.07 11.70 7.18
CA GLY A 4 -1.30 10.30 7.45
C GLY A 4 -2.23 10.15 8.62
N ILE A 5 -2.67 8.93 8.88
CA ILE A 5 -3.44 8.59 10.05
C ILE A 5 -2.62 7.62 10.88
N ARG A 6 -2.32 8.02 12.12
CA ARG A 6 -1.77 7.12 13.12
C ARG A 6 -2.91 6.39 13.81
N TYR A 7 -2.89 5.07 13.74
CA TYR A 7 -3.81 4.20 14.43
C TYR A 7 -3.14 3.59 15.65
N SER A 8 -3.70 3.85 16.84
CA SER A 8 -3.21 3.30 18.09
C SER A 8 -4.28 2.54 18.85
N CYS A 9 -3.90 1.43 19.48
CA CYS A 9 -4.80 0.64 20.33
C CYS A 9 -4.59 0.94 21.81
N ASN A 10 -5.65 1.33 22.50
CA ASN A 10 -5.65 1.61 23.94
C ASN A 10 -5.49 0.38 24.86
N SER A 11 -5.54 -0.84 24.31
CA SER A 11 -5.51 -2.08 25.12
C SER A 11 -4.23 -2.89 24.95
N CYS A 12 -3.55 -2.80 23.80
CA CYS A 12 -2.36 -3.61 23.52
C CYS A 12 -1.17 -2.81 22.98
N ASN A 13 -1.24 -1.46 23.01
CA ASN A 13 -0.22 -0.55 22.51
C ASN A 13 0.19 -0.81 21.05
N TRP A 14 -0.67 -1.48 20.27
CA TRP A 14 -0.47 -1.64 18.84
C TRP A 14 -0.54 -0.28 18.17
N ASP A 15 0.43 0.01 17.30
CA ASP A 15 0.54 1.26 16.56
C ASP A 15 0.77 0.96 15.09
N TYR A 16 0.09 1.69 14.22
CA TYR A 16 0.19 1.56 12.78
C TYR A 16 -0.01 2.91 12.10
N TRP A 17 0.88 3.22 11.17
CA TRP A 17 0.89 4.49 10.48
C TRP A 17 0.39 4.26 9.06
N ASP A 18 -0.80 4.76 8.77
CA ASP A 18 -1.38 4.77 7.44
C ASP A 18 -1.06 6.10 6.79
N LEU A 19 0.05 6.12 6.05
CA LEU A 19 0.57 7.33 5.44
C LEU A 19 -0.16 7.56 4.12
N ASP A 20 -0.65 8.78 3.90
CA ASP A 20 -1.16 9.13 2.58
C ASP A 20 0.00 9.17 1.58
N ASP A 21 -0.30 8.86 0.32
CA ASP A 21 0.64 9.07 -0.78
C ASP A 21 1.94 8.26 -0.70
N ILE A 22 1.92 7.02 -0.20
CA ILE A 22 3.07 6.12 -0.36
C ILE A 22 3.24 5.79 -1.85
N ILE A 23 4.43 6.08 -2.38
CA ILE A 23 4.92 5.62 -3.67
C ILE A 23 5.84 4.43 -3.45
N PHE A 24 5.74 3.45 -4.33
CA PHE A 24 6.78 2.44 -4.44
C PHE A 24 7.51 2.58 -5.77
N TYR A 25 8.76 2.15 -5.78
CA TYR A 25 9.54 2.00 -6.99
C TYR A 25 10.39 0.73 -6.91
N ILE A 26 10.64 0.12 -8.07
CA ILE A 26 11.60 -0.98 -8.22
C ILE A 26 12.81 -0.39 -8.94
N ASP A 27 13.99 -0.71 -8.45
CA ASP A 27 15.26 -0.23 -9.00
C ASP A 27 15.48 -0.70 -10.46
N ASP A 28 16.55 -0.20 -11.10
CA ASP A 28 16.85 -0.51 -12.49
C ASP A 28 17.32 -1.95 -12.72
N LYS A 29 17.85 -2.61 -11.69
CA LYS A 29 18.25 -4.02 -11.73
C LYS A 29 17.10 -4.99 -11.51
N LEU A 30 15.94 -4.50 -11.06
CA LEU A 30 14.76 -5.30 -10.75
C LEU A 30 15.02 -6.28 -9.60
N ASP A 31 15.87 -5.93 -8.64
CA ASP A 31 16.19 -6.78 -7.49
C ASP A 31 15.87 -6.12 -6.14
N TYR A 32 15.40 -4.87 -6.17
CA TYR A 32 15.03 -4.12 -4.97
C TYR A 32 13.73 -3.33 -5.15
N ILE A 33 12.85 -3.39 -4.15
CA ILE A 33 11.65 -2.56 -4.05
C ILE A 33 11.74 -1.64 -2.83
N ASP A 34 11.45 -0.37 -3.03
CA ASP A 34 11.40 0.63 -1.97
C ASP A 34 10.01 1.25 -1.87
N GLU A 35 9.66 1.72 -0.67
CA GLU A 35 8.37 2.29 -0.31
C GLU A 35 8.61 3.62 0.43
N CYS A 36 8.24 4.74 -0.17
CA CYS A 36 8.53 6.08 0.35
C CYS A 36 7.32 7.02 0.25
N ILE A 37 7.26 8.03 1.12
CA ILE A 37 6.15 9.01 1.14
C ILE A 37 6.36 10.00 -0.02
N ALA A 38 5.34 10.23 -0.85
CA ALA A 38 5.44 11.14 -2.00
C ALA A 38 5.37 12.63 -1.66
N SER A 39 4.74 12.97 -0.54
CA SER A 39 4.60 14.36 -0.10
C SER A 39 5.98 15.02 -0.08
N GLY A 40 6.06 16.33 -0.36
CA GLY A 40 7.25 17.14 -0.72
C GLY A 40 8.61 16.93 -0.03
N ILE A 41 8.71 16.02 0.94
CA ILE A 41 9.87 15.45 1.62
C ILE A 41 10.34 14.14 0.94
N LEU A 42 10.10 13.94 -0.36
CA LEU A 42 10.99 13.02 -1.08
C LEU A 42 12.38 13.66 -1.01
N HIS A 43 13.30 13.05 -0.28
CA HIS A 43 14.71 13.36 -0.42
C HIS A 43 15.06 13.33 -1.92
N GLU A 44 15.92 14.25 -2.38
CA GLU A 44 16.22 14.35 -3.83
C GLU A 44 16.68 13.02 -4.42
N GLU A 45 17.37 12.19 -3.64
CA GLU A 45 17.71 10.82 -3.98
C GLU A 45 16.50 9.96 -4.34
N ASN A 46 15.42 9.99 -3.53
CA ASN A 46 14.19 9.25 -3.77
C ASN A 46 13.45 9.79 -5.00
N LYS A 47 13.47 11.12 -5.23
CA LYS A 47 12.88 11.70 -6.46
C LYS A 47 13.59 11.19 -7.71
N ILE A 48 14.93 11.15 -7.68
CA ILE A 48 15.75 10.66 -8.79
C ILE A 48 15.50 9.17 -9.00
N ALA A 49 15.49 8.39 -7.91
CA ALA A 49 15.23 6.95 -7.95
C ALA A 49 13.86 6.66 -8.57
N VAL A 50 12.78 7.29 -8.09
CA VAL A 50 11.42 7.15 -8.65
C VAL A 50 11.38 7.54 -10.13
N LYS A 51 12.05 8.63 -10.55
CA LYS A 51 12.06 9.05 -11.96
C LYS A 51 12.74 8.00 -12.86
N LYS A 52 13.89 7.47 -12.44
CA LYS A 52 14.68 6.50 -13.19
C LYS A 52 14.08 5.10 -13.19
N SER A 53 13.37 4.75 -12.12
CA SER A 53 12.84 3.41 -11.90
C SER A 53 11.97 2.92 -13.06
N PRO A 54 12.18 1.70 -13.55
CA PRO A 54 11.38 1.12 -14.62
C PRO A 54 9.95 0.86 -14.18
N ILE A 55 9.72 0.47 -12.93
CA ILE A 55 8.40 0.20 -12.37
C ILE A 55 8.16 1.14 -11.20
N THR A 56 7.06 1.90 -11.25
CA THR A 56 6.64 2.75 -10.14
C THR A 56 5.13 2.74 -9.97
N GLY A 57 4.69 3.06 -8.77
CA GLY A 57 3.28 3.07 -8.45
C GLY A 57 2.98 3.61 -7.07
N ARG A 58 1.76 3.36 -6.63
CA ARG A 58 1.27 3.72 -5.30
C ARG A 58 1.07 2.48 -4.47
N LEU A 59 1.27 2.62 -3.17
CA LEU A 59 1.00 1.59 -2.20
C LEU A 59 -0.15 2.05 -1.31
N ILE A 60 -1.14 1.17 -1.13
CA ILE A 60 -2.15 1.34 -0.09
C ILE A 60 -2.22 0.06 0.75
N SER A 61 -2.64 0.20 2.00
CA SER A 61 -2.82 -0.93 2.90
C SER A 61 -4.29 -1.06 3.31
N ARG A 62 -4.81 -2.29 3.31
CA ARG A 62 -6.15 -2.59 3.84
C ARG A 62 -6.10 -3.77 4.77
N TYR A 63 -7.04 -3.86 5.68
CA TYR A 63 -7.09 -4.94 6.66
C TYR A 63 -8.11 -6.00 6.27
N CYS A 64 -7.70 -7.27 6.30
CA CYS A 64 -8.60 -8.41 6.15
C CYS A 64 -8.97 -8.97 7.53
N LYS A 65 -10.22 -8.76 7.96
CA LYS A 65 -10.75 -9.30 9.24
C LYS A 65 -10.64 -10.83 9.32
N HIS A 66 -10.92 -11.53 8.22
CA HIS A 66 -10.90 -13.00 8.20
C HIS A 66 -9.49 -13.58 8.32
N CYS A 67 -8.48 -12.90 7.76
CA CYS A 67 -7.09 -13.35 7.88
C CYS A 67 -6.36 -12.75 9.09
N ASN A 68 -6.96 -11.75 9.74
CA ASN A 68 -6.32 -10.88 10.71
C ASN A 68 -4.95 -10.37 10.22
N LYS A 69 -4.90 -9.86 8.99
CA LYS A 69 -3.66 -9.39 8.35
C LYS A 69 -3.89 -8.15 7.51
N LEU A 70 -2.87 -7.30 7.45
CA LEU A 70 -2.78 -6.22 6.48
C LEU A 70 -2.43 -6.79 5.10
N VAL A 71 -3.20 -6.38 4.11
CA VAL A 71 -3.01 -6.64 2.69
C VAL A 71 -2.42 -5.38 2.09
N LYS A 72 -1.24 -5.49 1.48
CA LYS A 72 -0.66 -4.39 0.70
C LYS A 72 -1.16 -4.44 -0.73
N PHE A 73 -1.54 -3.31 -1.28
CA PHE A 73 -2.01 -3.16 -2.64
C PHE A 73 -1.00 -2.31 -3.42
N TYR A 74 -0.27 -2.96 -4.32
CA TYR A 74 0.66 -2.30 -5.22
C TYR A 74 -0.09 -1.91 -6.48
N ILE A 75 -0.30 -0.60 -6.65
CA ILE A 75 -1.03 -0.02 -7.77
C ILE A 75 0.00 0.51 -8.77
N ILE A 76 0.18 -0.20 -9.88
CA ILE A 76 1.21 0.12 -10.87
C ILE A 76 0.73 1.25 -11.77
N ASN A 77 1.47 2.37 -11.76
CA ASN A 77 1.19 3.54 -12.59
C ASN A 77 2.13 3.62 -13.80
N LYS A 78 3.34 3.08 -13.68
CA LYS A 78 4.36 3.04 -14.74
C LYS A 78 5.01 1.67 -14.73
N ASN A 79 5.13 1.06 -15.91
CA ASN A 79 5.98 -0.10 -16.14
C ASN A 79 6.71 0.08 -17.48
N LYS A 80 8.03 0.25 -17.43
CA LYS A 80 8.95 0.35 -18.58
C LYS A 80 10.05 -0.71 -18.50
N SER A 81 9.86 -1.77 -17.71
CA SER A 81 10.84 -2.84 -17.51
C SER A 81 10.92 -3.82 -18.69
N GLY A 82 9.90 -3.84 -19.55
CA GLY A 82 9.73 -4.88 -20.56
C GLY A 82 9.03 -6.15 -20.04
N LEU A 83 8.83 -6.27 -18.73
CA LEU A 83 8.08 -7.36 -18.11
C LEU A 83 6.59 -7.25 -18.39
N ASP A 84 5.95 -8.41 -18.60
CA ASP A 84 4.50 -8.50 -18.71
C ASP A 84 3.81 -8.37 -17.33
N LEU A 85 2.47 -8.42 -17.33
CA LEU A 85 1.67 -8.27 -16.11
C LEU A 85 1.89 -9.41 -15.10
N LYS A 86 2.11 -10.64 -15.57
CA LYS A 86 2.31 -11.82 -14.73
C LYS A 86 3.70 -11.81 -14.11
N GLU A 87 4.70 -11.49 -14.91
CA GLU A 87 6.10 -11.33 -14.49
C GLU A 87 6.22 -10.20 -13.47
N THR A 88 5.66 -9.03 -13.78
CA THR A 88 5.67 -7.87 -12.85
C THR A 88 5.00 -8.21 -11.52
N ARG A 89 3.87 -8.94 -11.55
CA ARG A 89 3.20 -9.39 -10.32
C ARG A 89 4.07 -10.37 -9.53
N SER A 90 4.73 -11.29 -10.20
CA SER A 90 5.61 -12.28 -9.57
C SER A 90 6.79 -11.59 -8.92
N LEU A 91 7.41 -10.63 -9.62
CA LEU A 91 8.50 -9.80 -9.12
C LEU A 91 8.11 -9.04 -7.85
N ILE A 92 6.99 -8.32 -7.85
CA ILE A 92 6.54 -7.58 -6.66
C ILE A 92 6.30 -8.54 -5.48
N ASN A 93 5.68 -9.70 -5.73
CA ASN A 93 5.44 -10.68 -4.68
C ASN A 93 6.74 -11.28 -4.10
N GLU A 94 7.78 -11.42 -4.91
CA GLU A 94 9.10 -11.88 -4.50
C GLU A 94 9.81 -10.83 -3.64
N LEU A 95 9.93 -9.61 -4.15
CA LEU A 95 10.68 -8.52 -3.53
C LEU A 95 10.01 -7.93 -2.29
N SER A 96 8.68 -7.95 -2.23
CA SER A 96 7.93 -7.41 -1.09
C SER A 96 8.21 -8.17 0.21
N THR A 97 8.38 -7.42 1.29
CA THR A 97 8.54 -7.96 2.65
C THR A 97 7.24 -8.55 3.19
N ASN A 98 6.08 -8.01 2.78
CA ASN A 98 4.78 -8.59 3.11
C ASN A 98 4.47 -9.73 2.13
N LYS A 99 4.00 -10.87 2.63
CA LYS A 99 3.60 -12.01 1.77
C LYS A 99 2.14 -11.96 1.35
N LEU A 100 1.38 -10.97 1.81
CA LEU A 100 -0.02 -10.77 1.48
C LEU A 100 -0.20 -9.50 0.66
N ASN A 101 0.09 -9.61 -0.64
CA ASN A 101 -0.01 -8.49 -1.57
C ASN A 101 -1.04 -8.73 -2.65
N LYS A 102 -1.60 -7.62 -3.14
CA LYS A 102 -2.40 -7.57 -4.34
C LYS A 102 -1.79 -6.57 -5.31
N VAL A 103 -1.55 -6.99 -6.54
CA VAL A 103 -0.98 -6.13 -7.59
C VAL A 103 -2.08 -5.74 -8.56
N ILE A 104 -2.32 -4.44 -8.65
CA ILE A 104 -3.33 -3.81 -9.50
C ILE A 104 -2.61 -2.99 -10.56
N PHE A 105 -2.97 -3.19 -11.83
CA PHE A 105 -2.40 -2.43 -12.94
C PHE A 105 -3.37 -1.32 -13.32
N ALA A 106 -2.89 -0.09 -13.28
CA ALA A 106 -3.69 1.09 -13.55
C ALA A 106 -2.99 2.05 -14.52
N LEU A 107 -2.34 1.44 -15.50
CA LEU A 107 -1.58 2.14 -16.51
C LEU A 107 -2.51 3.12 -17.24
N ASN A 108 -2.12 4.39 -17.27
CA ASN A 108 -2.85 5.49 -17.91
C ASN A 108 -4.21 5.87 -17.27
N GLU A 109 -4.50 5.40 -16.06
CA GLU A 109 -5.71 5.81 -15.34
C GLU A 109 -5.47 7.08 -14.50
N LYS A 110 -6.47 7.97 -14.45
CA LYS A 110 -6.45 9.10 -13.52
C LYS A 110 -6.57 8.59 -12.08
N ARG A 111 -5.88 9.26 -11.16
CA ARG A 111 -5.81 8.91 -9.73
C ARG A 111 -7.20 8.71 -9.08
N GLU A 112 -8.17 9.56 -9.42
CA GLU A 112 -9.53 9.51 -8.83
C GLU A 112 -10.28 8.24 -9.23
N ILE A 113 -10.22 7.87 -10.51
CA ILE A 113 -10.86 6.66 -11.08
C ILE A 113 -10.28 5.38 -10.45
N LEU A 114 -9.02 5.46 -10.05
CA LEU A 114 -8.25 4.38 -9.46
C LEU A 114 -8.73 3.99 -8.07
N PHE A 115 -8.96 4.97 -7.19
CA PHE A 115 -9.47 4.70 -5.84
C PHE A 115 -10.88 4.10 -5.90
N ASP A 116 -11.75 4.65 -6.75
CA ASP A 116 -13.10 4.12 -6.98
C ASP A 116 -13.08 2.66 -7.46
N LYS A 117 -12.16 2.30 -8.37
CA LYS A 117 -12.00 0.92 -8.85
C LYS A 117 -11.51 -0.03 -7.76
N ILE A 118 -10.60 0.42 -6.92
CA ILE A 118 -10.11 -0.38 -5.79
C ILE A 118 -11.25 -0.68 -4.82
N ASP A 119 -12.06 0.33 -4.50
CA ASP A 119 -13.18 0.19 -3.58
C ASP A 119 -14.33 -0.65 -4.10
N SER A 120 -14.60 -0.58 -5.40
CA SER A 120 -15.72 -1.29 -6.02
C SER A 120 -15.41 -2.73 -6.44
N THR A 121 -14.21 -3.00 -6.97
CA THR A 121 -13.93 -4.29 -7.65
C THR A 121 -12.74 -5.06 -7.08
N ASN A 122 -11.84 -4.39 -6.36
CA ASN A 122 -10.57 -5.00 -5.97
C ASN A 122 -10.34 -5.11 -4.47
N ASN A 123 -11.27 -4.71 -3.62
CA ASN A 123 -11.13 -4.77 -2.16
C ASN A 123 -11.10 -6.18 -1.55
N GLN A 124 -10.89 -7.25 -2.30
CA GLN A 124 -10.83 -8.63 -1.79
C GLN A 124 -9.42 -9.04 -1.38
N CYS A 125 -9.32 -9.76 -0.25
CA CYS A 125 -8.09 -10.34 0.26
C CYS A 125 -7.58 -11.46 -0.65
N PRO A 126 -6.31 -11.43 -1.11
CA PRO A 126 -5.79 -12.44 -2.04
C PRO A 126 -5.69 -13.84 -1.44
N ARG A 127 -5.73 -13.98 -0.11
CA ARG A 127 -5.64 -15.28 0.58
C ARG A 127 -7.00 -15.95 0.79
N CYS A 128 -8.02 -15.20 1.20
CA CYS A 128 -9.32 -15.77 1.58
C CYS A 128 -10.50 -15.22 0.79
N ASN A 129 -10.24 -14.35 -0.20
CA ASN A 129 -11.23 -13.70 -1.05
C ASN A 129 -12.29 -12.85 -0.32
N ASN A 130 -12.18 -12.69 0.99
CA ASN A 130 -13.09 -11.86 1.78
C ASN A 130 -12.76 -10.37 1.59
N LYS A 131 -13.77 -9.52 1.78
CA LYS A 131 -13.61 -8.06 1.73
C LYS A 131 -12.56 -7.58 2.74
N THR A 132 -11.70 -6.70 2.26
CA THR A 132 -10.76 -5.90 3.05
C THR A 132 -11.38 -4.55 3.36
N LEU A 133 -10.98 -3.99 4.48
CA LEU A 133 -11.53 -2.77 5.05
C LEU A 133 -10.39 -1.79 5.29
N GLU A 134 -10.72 -0.51 5.27
CA GLU A 134 -9.83 0.49 5.84
C GLU A 134 -9.75 0.31 7.36
N LEU A 135 -8.64 0.72 7.96
CA LEU A 135 -8.48 0.63 9.42
C LEU A 135 -9.49 1.54 10.15
N SER A 136 -9.83 2.69 9.57
CA SER A 136 -10.91 3.60 10.01
C SER A 136 -12.26 2.90 10.19
N GLN A 137 -12.52 1.82 9.46
CA GLN A 137 -13.78 1.07 9.48
C GLN A 137 -13.79 -0.04 10.54
N LEU A 138 -12.71 -0.22 11.30
CA LEU A 138 -12.63 -1.23 12.34
C LEU A 138 -13.18 -0.72 13.67
N LYS A 139 -14.16 -1.47 14.22
CA LYS A 139 -14.68 -1.22 15.56
C LYS A 139 -13.69 -1.58 16.68
N PHE A 140 -12.83 -2.56 16.42
CA PHE A 140 -11.89 -3.11 17.39
C PHE A 140 -10.49 -3.18 16.81
N CYS A 141 -9.49 -3.14 17.70
CA CYS A 141 -8.10 -3.27 17.33
C CYS A 141 -7.85 -4.59 16.57
N PRO A 142 -7.20 -4.54 15.40
CA PRO A 142 -6.91 -5.74 14.62
C PRO A 142 -5.96 -6.70 15.38
N ASN A 143 -5.07 -6.17 16.20
CA ASN A 143 -4.07 -6.98 16.90
C ASN A 143 -4.66 -7.78 18.08
N CYS A 144 -5.46 -7.16 18.95
CA CYS A 144 -5.97 -7.82 20.17
C CYS A 144 -7.48 -8.12 20.16
N ASN A 145 -8.23 -7.60 19.19
CA ASN A 145 -9.69 -7.76 19.05
C ASN A 145 -10.51 -7.35 20.30
N LYS A 146 -9.95 -6.54 21.20
CA LYS A 146 -10.59 -6.12 22.46
C LYS A 146 -10.53 -4.60 22.69
N GLY A 147 -9.46 -3.94 22.26
CA GLY A 147 -9.28 -2.50 22.41
C GLY A 147 -9.97 -1.68 21.32
N ILE A 148 -10.15 -0.39 21.60
CA ILE A 148 -10.63 0.60 20.63
C ILE A 148 -9.43 1.06 19.80
N LEU A 149 -9.66 1.23 18.50
CA LEU A 149 -8.70 1.83 17.59
C LEU A 149 -8.90 3.34 17.58
N ASN A 150 -7.95 4.08 18.14
CA ASN A 150 -7.93 5.53 18.04
C ASN A 150 -7.20 5.92 16.75
N SER A 151 -7.71 6.93 16.07
CA SER A 151 -7.11 7.48 14.85
C SER A 151 -6.77 8.95 15.05
N GLU A 152 -5.54 9.34 14.76
CA GLU A 152 -5.07 10.71 14.82
C GLU A 152 -4.54 11.13 13.46
N LEU A 153 -5.01 12.26 12.92
CA LEU A 153 -4.45 12.85 11.71
C LEU A 153 -3.08 13.44 12.06
N ILE A 154 -2.04 12.98 11.39
CA ILE A 154 -0.68 13.47 11.53
C ILE A 154 -0.27 14.28 10.30
N GLN A 155 0.39 15.40 10.54
CA GLN A 155 1.07 16.18 9.50
C GLN A 155 2.56 15.83 9.51
N ILE A 156 3.11 15.59 8.32
CA ILE A 156 4.48 15.13 8.11
C ILE A 156 5.20 16.11 7.19
#